data_AF-A0A843GRS8-F1
#
_entry.id   AF-A0A843GRS8-F1
#
_cell.length_a   1.000
_cell.length_b   1.000
_cell.length_c   1.000
_cell.angle_alpha   90.00
_cell.angle_beta   90.00
_cell.angle_gamma   90.00
#
_symmetry.space_group_name_H-M   'P 1'
#
loop_
_entity.id
_entity.type
_entity.pdbx_description
1 polymer ?
#
loop_
_entity_poly.entity_id
_entity_poly.type
_entity_poly.pdbx_seq_one_letter_code
_entity_poly.pdbx_strand_id
1 'polypeptide(L)'
;MANRVCYPMTDVPEYLIGKVTVPSGGLKPGDVVVVNTIDSTIANNVEVYVATKPTTALLANEALAIVISGGNFEKMSDGRLPDGNPDYTTYEYLEGDVAPVLFLEPRVIFYLSDDCLAAAAEANQYVYGANNSYGLVKNAAVPNDILTVAKVQAKLSFRLGGMFGGEFVTGNVCRVLPYNRQTA
;
A
#
# COMPACT_ATOMS: atom_id res chain seq x y z
N MET A 1 -7.45 -9.98 15.40
CA MET A 1 -6.98 -8.62 15.07
C MET A 1 -6.11 -8.75 13.84
N ALA A 2 -6.18 -7.81 12.89
CA ALA A 2 -5.42 -7.89 11.63
C ALA A 2 -4.09 -7.13 11.79
N ASN A 3 -2.97 -7.79 11.50
CA ASN A 3 -1.62 -7.23 11.56
C ASN A 3 -1.16 -6.88 10.14
N ARG A 4 -1.49 -5.66 9.70
CA ARG A 4 -1.27 -5.15 8.36
C ARG A 4 0.11 -4.51 8.26
N VAL A 5 0.96 -5.14 7.46
CA VAL A 5 2.33 -4.73 7.25
C VAL A 5 2.60 -4.67 5.75
N CYS A 6 3.01 -3.49 5.28
CA CYS A 6 3.45 -3.30 3.91
C CYS A 6 4.67 -2.39 3.87
N TYR A 7 5.75 -2.82 3.21
CA TYR A 7 6.97 -2.00 3.09
C TYR A 7 7.79 -2.40 1.87
N PRO A 8 8.56 -1.49 1.26
CA PRO A 8 9.52 -1.84 0.21
C PRO A 8 10.61 -2.76 0.76
N MET A 9 10.88 -3.89 0.11
CA MET A 9 11.88 -4.86 0.58
C MET A 9 13.30 -4.57 0.09
N THR A 10 13.42 -3.79 -0.97
CA THR A 10 14.69 -3.28 -1.50
C THR A 10 14.77 -1.79 -1.24
N ASP A 11 15.97 -1.23 -1.19
CA ASP A 11 16.14 0.22 -1.22
C ASP A 11 15.52 0.76 -2.51
N VAL A 12 14.34 1.36 -2.36
CA VAL A 12 13.63 2.03 -3.43
C VAL A 12 14.11 3.47 -3.49
N PRO A 13 14.35 4.02 -4.68
CA PRO A 13 14.64 5.44 -4.81
C PRO A 13 13.57 6.30 -4.13
N GLU A 14 13.99 7.38 -3.49
CA GLU A 14 13.07 8.27 -2.74
C GLU A 14 11.92 8.80 -3.59
N TYR A 15 12.13 9.00 -4.90
CA TYR A 15 11.09 9.45 -5.82
C TYR A 15 9.92 8.45 -5.97
N LEU A 16 10.11 7.18 -5.57
CA LEU A 16 9.05 6.16 -5.55
C LEU A 16 8.25 6.18 -4.24
N ILE A 17 8.64 7.00 -3.26
CA ILE A 17 7.89 7.18 -2.03
C ILE A 17 7.16 8.52 -2.11
N GLY A 18 5.84 8.47 -2.18
CA GLY A 18 4.96 9.62 -2.18
C GLY A 18 4.24 9.80 -0.85
N LYS A 19 3.47 10.87 -0.75
CA LYS A 19 2.55 11.16 0.34
C LYS A 19 1.16 11.39 -0.22
N VAL A 20 0.14 10.89 0.47
CA VAL A 20 -1.25 11.14 0.10
C VAL A 20 -2.05 11.63 1.30
N THR A 21 -2.96 12.55 1.05
CA THR A 21 -4.00 12.90 2.02
C THR A 21 -4.98 11.74 2.12
N VAL A 22 -5.26 11.32 3.34
CA VAL A 22 -6.11 10.17 3.62
C VAL A 22 -7.58 10.58 3.44
N PRO A 23 -8.31 9.90 2.55
CA PRO A 23 -9.69 10.20 2.24
C PRO A 23 -10.62 9.75 3.36
N SER A 24 -11.90 10.15 3.26
CA SER A 24 -12.92 9.69 4.19
C SER A 24 -13.05 8.17 4.21
N GLY A 25 -13.16 7.64 5.44
CA GLY A 25 -13.12 6.21 5.74
C GLY A 25 -11.73 5.63 6.04
N GLY A 26 -10.67 6.46 5.98
CA GLY A 26 -9.32 6.07 6.35
C GLY A 26 -8.60 5.21 5.31
N LEU A 27 -7.32 4.94 5.55
CA LEU A 27 -6.49 4.02 4.79
C LEU A 27 -5.69 3.13 5.73
N LYS A 28 -5.33 1.94 5.27
CA LYS A 28 -4.44 1.04 6.03
C LYS A 28 -3.27 0.56 5.16
N PRO A 29 -2.15 0.14 5.78
CA PRO A 29 -1.07 -0.48 5.03
C PRO A 29 -1.57 -1.60 4.12
N GLY A 30 -1.09 -1.62 2.87
CA GLY A 30 -1.50 -2.55 1.84
C GLY A 30 -2.72 -2.11 1.00
N ASP A 31 -3.41 -1.03 1.38
CA ASP A 31 -4.40 -0.41 0.50
C ASP A 31 -3.72 0.23 -0.72
N VAL A 32 -4.42 0.28 -1.85
CA VAL A 32 -3.95 0.87 -3.10
C VAL A 32 -4.78 2.08 -3.51
N VAL A 33 -4.09 3.06 -4.09
CA VAL A 33 -4.65 4.35 -4.47
C VAL A 33 -4.12 4.78 -5.82
N VAL A 34 -4.85 5.65 -6.49
CA VAL A 34 -4.40 6.40 -7.66
C VAL A 34 -3.95 7.78 -7.20
N VAL A 35 -2.80 8.24 -7.71
CA VAL A 35 -2.06 9.39 -7.19
C VAL A 35 -1.72 10.36 -8.33
N ASN A 36 -2.74 11.07 -8.83
CA ASN A 36 -2.63 11.86 -10.07
C ASN A 36 -2.74 13.37 -9.86
N THR A 37 -3.24 13.80 -8.70
CA THR A 37 -3.50 15.22 -8.42
C THR A 37 -2.88 15.61 -7.09
N ILE A 38 -2.19 16.75 -7.06
CA ILE A 38 -1.69 17.36 -5.82
C ILE A 38 -2.89 17.86 -5.00
N ASP A 39 -2.83 17.68 -3.69
CA ASP A 39 -3.86 18.17 -2.79
C ASP A 39 -3.79 19.70 -2.69
N SER A 40 -4.75 20.36 -3.33
CA SER A 40 -4.88 21.82 -3.34
C SER A 40 -5.43 22.42 -2.05
N THR A 41 -5.92 21.59 -1.12
CA THR A 41 -6.40 22.05 0.20
C THR A 41 -5.25 22.42 1.14
N ILE A 42 -4.04 21.91 0.87
CA ILE A 42 -2.82 22.20 1.62
C ILE A 42 -2.11 23.39 0.97
N ALA A 43 -1.91 24.47 1.73
CA ALA A 43 -1.26 25.68 1.23
C ALA A 43 0.20 25.41 0.81
N ASN A 44 0.59 25.88 -0.38
CA ASN A 44 1.94 25.72 -0.97
C ASN A 44 2.41 24.27 -1.10
N ASN A 45 1.48 23.32 -1.22
CA ASN A 45 1.78 21.92 -1.35
C ASN A 45 2.37 21.57 -2.73
N VAL A 46 3.44 20.78 -2.70
CA VAL A 46 4.15 20.28 -3.88
C VAL A 46 4.44 18.77 -3.81
N GLU A 47 4.05 18.11 -2.72
CA GLU A 47 4.48 16.73 -2.41
C GLU A 47 3.35 15.80 -1.96
N VAL A 48 2.23 16.34 -1.47
CA VAL A 48 1.09 15.54 -1.01
C VAL A 48 0.02 15.48 -2.09
N TYR A 49 -0.40 14.28 -2.43
CA TYR A 49 -1.40 14.03 -3.45
C TYR A 49 -2.76 13.64 -2.84
N VAL A 50 -3.83 13.75 -3.61
CA VAL A 50 -5.13 13.21 -3.23
C VAL A 50 -5.18 11.72 -3.54
N ALA A 51 -5.43 10.89 -2.52
CA ALA A 51 -5.69 9.47 -2.73
C ALA A 51 -7.08 9.25 -3.34
N THR A 52 -7.12 8.63 -4.52
CA THR A 52 -8.37 8.29 -5.21
C THR A 52 -8.54 6.77 -5.31
N LYS A 53 -9.76 6.26 -5.14
CA LYS A 53 -10.06 4.84 -5.37
C LYS A 53 -9.78 4.46 -6.83
N PRO A 54 -9.13 3.32 -7.10
CA PRO A 54 -9.03 2.81 -8.46
C PRO A 54 -10.43 2.58 -9.06
N THR A 55 -10.66 3.10 -10.26
CA THR A 55 -11.84 2.79 -11.09
C THR A 55 -11.40 1.91 -12.26
N THR A 56 -12.33 1.25 -12.97
CA THR A 56 -11.98 0.45 -14.16
C THR A 56 -11.12 1.23 -15.15
N ALA A 57 -11.42 2.51 -15.40
CA ALA A 57 -10.64 3.33 -16.32
C ALA A 57 -9.24 3.62 -15.78
N LEU A 58 -9.11 3.94 -14.49
CA LEU A 58 -7.80 4.24 -13.89
C LEU A 58 -6.94 2.97 -13.76
N LEU A 59 -7.55 1.82 -13.43
CA LEU A 59 -6.84 0.54 -13.36
C LEU A 59 -6.18 0.16 -14.68
N ALA A 60 -6.78 0.52 -15.81
CA ALA A 60 -6.25 0.25 -17.15
C ALA A 60 -5.17 1.25 -17.61
N ASN A 61 -5.17 2.48 -17.08
CA ASN A 61 -4.39 3.58 -17.64
C ASN A 61 -3.36 4.20 -16.69
N GLU A 62 -3.50 3.97 -15.38
CA GLU A 62 -2.71 4.66 -14.36
C GLU A 62 -1.91 3.67 -13.52
N ALA A 63 -0.70 4.08 -13.16
CA ALA A 63 0.11 3.37 -12.19
C ALA A 63 -0.53 3.52 -10.80
N LEU A 64 -0.67 2.42 -10.07
CA LEU A 64 -1.16 2.48 -8.69
C LEU A 64 -0.01 2.77 -7.73
N ALA A 65 -0.34 3.35 -6.58
CA ALA A 65 0.53 3.36 -5.41
C ALA A 65 -0.09 2.52 -4.30
N ILE A 66 0.74 1.96 -3.43
CA ILE A 66 0.32 1.17 -2.26
C ILE A 66 0.69 1.90 -0.98
N VAL A 67 -0.22 1.95 -0.02
CA VAL A 67 0.01 2.52 1.30
C VAL A 67 1.00 1.63 2.04
N ILE A 68 2.08 2.23 2.52
CA ILE A 68 3.12 1.50 3.28
C ILE A 68 2.99 1.80 4.78
N SER A 69 3.48 0.88 5.59
CA SER A 69 3.68 1.06 7.01
C SER A 69 4.80 2.08 7.23
N GLY A 70 4.51 3.21 7.87
CA GLY A 70 5.52 4.24 8.19
C GLY A 70 4.98 5.67 8.06
N GLY A 71 5.87 6.64 7.92
CA GLY A 71 5.52 8.05 7.73
C GLY A 71 5.63 8.88 9.02
N ASN A 72 5.31 10.18 8.91
CA ASN A 72 5.15 11.03 10.09
C ASN A 72 3.85 10.59 10.77
N PHE A 73 3.93 9.58 11.63
CA PHE A 73 2.97 9.43 12.72
C PHE A 73 2.85 10.79 13.38
N GLU A 74 1.64 11.29 13.62
CA GLU A 74 1.47 12.52 14.39
C GLU A 74 2.24 12.35 15.70
N LYS A 75 3.40 13.00 15.79
CA LYS A 75 4.13 13.07 17.03
C LYS A 75 3.34 14.05 17.86
N MET A 76 2.86 13.62 19.01
CA MET A 76 2.45 14.54 20.05
C MET A 76 3.57 15.57 20.26
N SER A 77 3.24 16.76 20.76
CA SER A 77 4.20 17.85 20.96
C SER A 77 5.41 17.49 21.85
N ASP A 78 5.34 16.36 22.56
CA ASP A 78 6.41 15.76 23.38
C ASP A 78 7.20 14.63 22.68
N GLY A 79 6.95 14.39 21.39
CA GLY A 79 7.63 13.36 20.59
C GLY A 79 7.09 11.94 20.77
N ARG A 80 6.05 11.74 21.58
CA ARG A 80 5.34 10.45 21.67
C ARG A 80 4.51 10.21 20.42
N LEU A 81 4.40 8.94 20.03
CA LEU A 81 3.47 8.50 18.99
C LEU A 81 2.02 8.70 19.48
N PRO A 82 1.01 8.76 18.58
CA PRO A 82 -0.37 9.01 18.96
C PRO A 82 -0.84 8.06 20.07
N ASP A 83 -1.69 8.59 20.95
CA ASP A 83 -2.10 7.94 22.20
C ASP A 83 -2.71 6.54 21.93
N GLY A 84 -1.96 5.48 22.24
CA GLY A 84 -2.52 4.15 22.49
C GLY A 84 -2.22 3.02 21.50
N ASN A 85 -1.52 3.21 20.38
CA ASN A 85 -1.10 2.08 19.55
C ASN A 85 0.43 1.88 19.52
N PRO A 86 0.99 1.09 20.46
CA PRO A 86 2.42 0.78 20.47
C PRO A 86 2.86 -0.10 19.29
N ASP A 87 1.91 -0.62 18.49
CA ASP A 87 2.21 -1.51 17.36
C ASP A 87 1.75 -0.93 16.01
N TYR A 88 2.74 -0.55 15.19
CA TYR A 88 2.53 -0.01 13.84
C TYR A 88 1.86 -1.01 12.87
N THR A 89 1.88 -2.31 13.18
CA THR A 89 1.25 -3.34 12.34
C THR A 89 -0.27 -3.30 12.44
N THR A 90 -0.83 -2.61 13.43
CA THR A 90 -2.30 -2.47 13.57
C THR A 90 -2.78 -1.04 13.34
N TYR A 91 -1.88 -0.17 12.87
CA TYR A 91 -2.19 1.23 12.61
C TYR A 91 -3.05 1.41 11.36
N GLU A 92 -4.06 2.26 11.46
CA GLU A 92 -4.87 2.75 10.36
C GLU A 92 -4.72 4.28 10.31
N TYR A 93 -4.46 4.83 9.12
CA TYR A 93 -4.40 6.27 8.92
C TYR A 93 -5.82 6.82 8.88
N LEU A 94 -6.08 7.87 9.63
CA LEU A 94 -7.40 8.47 9.77
C LEU A 94 -7.65 9.50 8.67
N GLU A 95 -8.91 9.82 8.41
CA GLU A 95 -9.30 10.86 7.46
C GLU A 95 -8.59 12.19 7.76
N GLY A 96 -7.99 12.79 6.74
CA GLY A 96 -7.23 14.04 6.85
C GLY A 96 -5.75 13.86 7.21
N ASP A 97 -5.32 12.66 7.63
CA ASP A 97 -3.90 12.37 7.85
C ASP A 97 -3.13 12.39 6.52
N VAL A 98 -1.79 12.40 6.63
CA VAL A 98 -0.89 12.18 5.49
C VAL A 98 -0.27 10.79 5.61
N ALA A 99 -0.62 9.90 4.68
CA ALA A 99 -0.09 8.54 4.62
C ALA A 99 1.03 8.43 3.58
N PRO A 100 2.14 7.72 3.87
CA PRO A 100 3.13 7.40 2.85
C PRO A 100 2.62 6.31 1.91
N VAL A 101 2.99 6.45 0.63
CA VAL A 101 2.68 5.47 -0.40
C VAL A 101 3.93 5.11 -1.18
N LEU A 102 4.02 3.88 -1.65
CA LEU A 102 5.02 3.40 -2.59
C LEU A 102 4.37 3.34 -3.98
N PHE A 103 4.89 4.09 -4.94
CA PHE A 103 4.50 3.98 -6.34
C PHE A 103 4.89 2.59 -6.87
N LEU A 104 3.91 1.86 -7.41
CA LEU A 104 4.10 0.51 -7.94
C LEU A 104 4.62 0.58 -9.37
N GLU A 105 5.88 0.99 -9.49
CA GLU A 105 6.63 0.97 -10.75
C GLU A 105 7.16 -0.44 -11.06
N PRO A 106 7.43 -0.78 -12.33
CA PRO A 106 7.91 -2.09 -12.71
C PRO A 106 9.17 -2.49 -11.95
N ARG A 107 9.21 -3.75 -11.52
CA ARG A 107 10.31 -4.39 -10.77
C ARG A 107 10.46 -3.97 -9.32
N VAL A 108 9.65 -3.03 -8.81
CA VAL A 108 9.58 -2.76 -7.37
C VAL A 108 9.23 -4.06 -6.63
N ILE A 109 9.94 -4.31 -5.52
CA ILE A 109 9.69 -5.47 -4.64
C ILE A 109 9.24 -4.93 -3.29
N PHE A 110 8.10 -5.41 -2.81
CA PHE A 110 7.53 -5.02 -1.54
C PHE A 110 6.99 -6.24 -0.79
N TYR A 111 6.96 -6.12 0.53
CA TYR A 111 6.31 -7.06 1.42
C TYR A 111 4.85 -6.64 1.60
N LEU A 112 3.95 -7.63 1.64
CA LEU A 112 2.53 -7.43 1.90
C LEU A 112 2.02 -8.56 2.80
N SER A 113 1.66 -8.26 4.06
CA SER A 113 1.06 -9.24 4.97
C SER A 113 -0.25 -9.82 4.42
N ASP A 114 -0.56 -11.06 4.78
CA ASP A 114 -1.81 -11.70 4.36
C ASP A 114 -3.07 -10.98 4.88
N ASP A 115 -2.96 -10.29 6.02
CA ASP A 115 -4.03 -9.49 6.63
C ASP A 115 -4.37 -8.20 5.86
N CYS A 116 -3.59 -7.86 4.83
CA CYS A 116 -3.91 -6.80 3.86
C CYS A 116 -4.84 -7.28 2.74
N LEU A 117 -5.06 -8.58 2.62
CA LEU A 117 -5.90 -9.19 1.58
C LEU A 117 -7.16 -9.80 2.20
N ALA A 118 -8.26 -9.83 1.44
CA ALA A 118 -9.48 -10.52 1.88
C ALA A 118 -9.27 -12.04 2.05
N ALA A 119 -8.27 -12.60 1.36
CA ALA A 119 -7.79 -13.95 1.53
C ALA A 119 -6.29 -14.01 1.18
N ALA A 120 -5.51 -14.72 2.01
CA ALA A 120 -4.06 -14.88 1.84
C ALA A 120 -3.70 -15.32 0.42
N ALA A 121 -2.74 -14.65 -0.22
CA ALA A 121 -2.27 -15.04 -1.54
C ALA A 121 -1.25 -16.18 -1.44
N GLU A 122 -1.16 -16.98 -2.50
CA GLU A 122 -0.18 -18.05 -2.63
C GLU A 122 0.95 -17.63 -3.59
N ALA A 123 2.09 -18.30 -3.47
CA ALA A 123 3.19 -18.11 -4.42
C ALA A 123 2.71 -18.36 -5.87
N ASN A 124 3.23 -17.57 -6.80
CA ASN A 124 2.82 -17.53 -8.21
C ASN A 124 1.43 -16.98 -8.52
N GLN A 125 0.66 -16.53 -7.52
CA GLN A 125 -0.54 -15.72 -7.79
C GLN A 125 -0.18 -14.26 -8.07
N TYR A 126 -1.15 -13.54 -8.61
CA TYR A 126 -1.05 -12.12 -8.95
C TYR A 126 -1.95 -11.32 -8.03
N VAL A 127 -1.48 -10.16 -7.58
CA VAL A 127 -2.24 -9.20 -6.79
C VAL A 127 -2.32 -7.86 -7.53
N TYR A 128 -3.49 -7.23 -7.50
CA TYR A 128 -3.78 -5.97 -8.19
C TYR A 128 -4.96 -5.25 -7.55
N GLY A 129 -5.16 -3.98 -7.90
CA GLY A 129 -6.22 -3.15 -7.31
C GLY A 129 -7.63 -3.61 -7.66
N ALA A 130 -8.54 -3.52 -6.67
CA ALA A 130 -9.96 -3.77 -6.86
C ALA A 130 -10.66 -2.55 -7.48
N ASN A 131 -11.66 -2.79 -8.34
CA ASN A 131 -12.47 -1.70 -8.87
C ASN A 131 -13.32 -1.06 -7.76
N ASN A 132 -13.34 0.26 -7.69
CA ASN A 132 -14.05 1.09 -6.71
C ASN A 132 -13.72 0.76 -5.25
N SER A 133 -12.51 0.27 -4.98
CA SER A 133 -12.07 -0.10 -3.63
C SER A 133 -10.58 0.15 -3.45
N TYR A 134 -10.18 0.56 -2.25
CA TYR A 134 -8.77 0.66 -1.87
C TYR A 134 -8.12 -0.71 -1.64
N GLY A 135 -8.90 -1.79 -1.60
CA GLY A 135 -8.36 -3.13 -1.39
C GLY A 135 -7.67 -3.72 -2.64
N LEU A 136 -6.82 -4.70 -2.38
CA LEU A 136 -6.24 -5.57 -3.40
C LEU A 136 -7.10 -6.84 -3.59
N VAL A 137 -7.10 -7.36 -4.82
CA VAL A 137 -7.61 -8.69 -5.15
C VAL A 137 -6.47 -9.59 -5.62
N LYS A 138 -6.65 -10.90 -5.47
CA LYS A 138 -5.72 -11.92 -5.96
C LYS A 138 -6.34 -12.78 -7.06
N ASN A 139 -5.52 -13.21 -8.00
CA ASN A 139 -5.95 -14.13 -9.08
C ASN A 139 -4.80 -15.06 -9.50
N ALA A 140 -5.16 -16.21 -10.10
CA ALA A 140 -4.19 -17.17 -10.63
C ALA A 140 -3.61 -16.74 -11.99
N ALA A 141 -4.29 -15.84 -12.70
CA ALA A 141 -3.86 -15.29 -13.99
C ALA A 141 -3.74 -13.76 -13.93
N VAL A 142 -2.91 -13.20 -14.80
CA VAL A 142 -2.78 -11.74 -14.98
C VAL A 142 -4.06 -11.24 -15.64
N PRO A 143 -4.77 -10.27 -15.05
CA PRO A 143 -5.92 -9.64 -15.71
C PRO A 143 -5.47 -8.81 -16.92
N ASN A 144 -6.26 -8.85 -17.99
CA ASN A 144 -5.92 -8.20 -19.26
C ASN A 144 -6.05 -6.67 -19.22
N ASP A 145 -6.92 -6.14 -18.36
CA ASP A 145 -7.32 -4.73 -18.36
C ASP A 145 -6.74 -3.94 -17.17
N ILE A 146 -5.70 -4.49 -16.52
CA ILE A 146 -5.07 -3.85 -15.36
C ILE A 146 -3.61 -3.60 -15.68
N LEU A 147 -3.22 -2.32 -15.62
CA LEU A 147 -1.88 -1.87 -15.94
C LEU A 147 -0.87 -2.35 -14.89
N THR A 148 -1.21 -2.14 -13.60
CA THR A 148 -0.32 -2.40 -12.46
C THR A 148 -0.68 -3.73 -11.80
N VAL A 149 0.20 -4.72 -11.95
CA VAL A 149 0.03 -6.06 -11.37
C VAL A 149 1.32 -6.48 -10.68
N ALA A 150 1.23 -7.04 -9.49
CA ALA A 150 2.36 -7.64 -8.79
C ALA A 150 2.21 -9.16 -8.70
N LYS A 151 3.31 -9.88 -8.95
CA LYS A 151 3.37 -11.33 -8.77
C LYS A 151 3.91 -11.66 -7.37
N VAL A 152 3.23 -12.56 -6.67
CA VAL A 152 3.73 -13.13 -5.41
C VAL A 152 4.88 -14.09 -5.75
N GLN A 153 6.10 -13.73 -5.36
CA GLN A 153 7.29 -14.52 -5.62
C GLN A 153 7.51 -15.59 -4.55
N ALA A 154 7.27 -15.23 -3.29
CA ALA A 154 7.49 -16.10 -2.15
C ALA A 154 6.59 -15.69 -0.97
N LYS A 155 6.45 -16.60 -0.01
CA LYS A 155 5.90 -16.31 1.31
C LYS A 155 7.04 -15.97 2.25
N LEU A 156 6.83 -14.98 3.12
CA LEU A 156 7.80 -14.58 4.14
C LEU A 156 7.03 -14.29 5.43
N SER A 157 7.58 -14.68 6.57
CA SER A 157 7.02 -14.36 7.88
C SER A 157 7.70 -13.13 8.46
N PHE A 158 6.91 -12.14 8.84
CA PHE A 158 7.35 -10.94 9.54
C PHE A 158 7.17 -11.12 11.04
N ARG A 159 8.19 -10.76 11.83
CA ARG A 159 8.16 -10.87 13.29
C ARG A 159 7.36 -9.73 13.88
N LEU A 160 6.33 -10.05 14.67
CA LEU A 160 5.58 -9.08 15.45
C LEU A 160 6.32 -8.82 16.77
N GLY A 161 6.51 -7.55 17.10
CA GLY A 161 7.19 -7.11 18.31
C GLY A 161 6.22 -6.71 19.42
N GLY A 162 6.76 -6.22 20.54
CA GLY A 162 5.97 -5.58 21.59
C GLY A 162 4.90 -6.49 22.22
N MET A 163 3.64 -6.10 22.07
CA MET A 163 2.49 -6.71 22.75
C MET A 163 2.17 -8.14 22.28
N PHE A 164 2.69 -8.56 21.13
CA PHE A 164 2.43 -9.88 20.53
C PHE A 164 3.49 -10.95 20.86
N GLY A 165 4.40 -10.68 21.81
CA GLY A 165 5.19 -11.74 22.45
C GLY A 165 6.07 -12.62 21.54
N GLY A 166 6.45 -12.14 20.35
CA GLY A 166 7.26 -12.90 19.38
C GLY A 166 6.45 -13.71 18.36
N GLU A 167 5.16 -13.42 18.21
CA GLU A 167 4.33 -13.95 17.12
C GLU A 167 4.85 -13.51 15.74
N PHE A 168 4.36 -14.18 14.70
CA PHE A 168 4.71 -13.89 13.31
C PHE A 168 3.44 -13.67 12.50
N VAL A 169 3.48 -12.68 11.61
CA VAL A 169 2.48 -12.55 10.53
C VAL A 169 3.07 -13.08 9.24
N THR A 170 2.34 -13.95 8.55
CA THR A 170 2.73 -14.42 7.23
C THR A 170 2.33 -13.39 6.18
N GLY A 171 3.17 -13.21 5.18
CA GLY A 171 2.91 -12.32 4.07
C GLY A 171 3.58 -12.77 2.79
N ASN A 172 3.59 -11.85 1.85
CA ASN A 172 3.89 -12.08 0.45
C ASN A 172 5.03 -11.16 0.05
N VAL A 173 6.06 -11.72 -0.57
CA VAL A 173 7.09 -10.97 -1.30
C VAL A 173 6.55 -10.76 -2.70
N CYS A 174 6.09 -9.54 -2.98
CA CYS A 174 5.45 -9.16 -4.23
C CYS A 174 6.43 -8.41 -5.11
N ARG A 175 6.49 -8.78 -6.41
CA ARG A 175 7.24 -8.02 -7.41
C ARG A 175 6.29 -7.45 -8.45
N VAL A 176 6.34 -6.15 -8.65
CA VAL A 176 5.58 -5.47 -9.71
C VAL A 176 6.10 -5.94 -11.07
N LEU A 177 5.19 -6.41 -11.92
CA LEU A 177 5.50 -6.84 -13.27
C LEU A 177 5.71 -5.63 -14.19
N PRO A 178 6.39 -5.80 -15.35
CA PRO A 178 6.32 -4.80 -16.41
C PRO A 178 4.87 -4.48 -16.75
N TYR A 179 4.58 -3.19 -16.99
CA TYR A 179 3.23 -2.75 -17.32
C TYR A 179 2.67 -3.53 -18.50
N ASN A 180 1.48 -4.09 -18.30
CA ASN A 180 0.76 -4.80 -19.35
C ASN A 180 0.10 -3.76 -20.26
N ARG A 181 0.91 -3.03 -21.03
CA ARG A 181 0.39 -2.12 -22.06
C ARG A 181 -0.10 -2.97 -23.21
N GLN A 182 -1.40 -3.20 -23.28
CA GLN A 182 -2.01 -3.63 -24.54
C GLN A 182 -1.66 -2.57 -25.58
N THR A 183 -0.93 -2.96 -26.63
CA THR A 183 -0.77 -2.15 -27.83
C THR A 183 -2.17 -1.89 -28.38
N ALA A 184 -2.61 -0.64 -28.33
CA ALA A 184 -3.81 -0.16 -29.01
C ALA A 184 -3.72 -0.40 -30.52
#